data_AF-A0A8H4PVP6-F1
#
_entry.id   AF-A0A8H4PVP6-F1
#
_cell.length_a   1.000
_cell.length_b   1.000
_cell.length_c   1.000
_cell.angle_alpha   90.00
_cell.angle_beta   90.00
_cell.angle_gamma   90.00
#
_symmetry.space_group_name_H-M   'P 1'
#
loop_
_entity.id
_entity.type
_entity.pdbx_description
1 polymer ?
#
loop_
_entity_poly.entity_id
_entity_poly.type
_entity_poly.pdbx_seq_one_letter_code
_entity_poly.pdbx_strand_id
1 'polypeptide(L)'
;MDFCWWTAAAESSAQSAYRITGASQTIAPYTSVPSTAPPPYTPFAGDEAPDNKSASEADPEKNLADDTLHFLNHEHDSIASLSLRYGIAASVLRRSNNITSDHLLLGRRTILIPGVGVSLSPRPIESEEEELRRSKIRRFMTLSKVPEYDIALMYLEQSEYDLGAAIKSHLDDDAWEEQCQTAARKGRQGRRRDQRRGLLWRGL
;
A
#
# COMPACT_ATOMS: atom_id res chain seq x y z
N MET A 1 16.40 0.26 -44.53
CA MET A 1 15.57 1.47 -44.38
C MET A 1 16.11 2.24 -43.21
N ASP A 2 16.94 3.23 -43.52
CA ASP A 2 17.65 4.09 -42.58
C ASP A 2 16.68 5.03 -41.86
N PHE A 3 16.68 5.00 -40.53
CA PHE A 3 16.00 5.98 -39.69
C PHE A 3 17.03 6.95 -39.15
N CYS A 4 17.19 8.08 -39.83
CA CYS A 4 17.94 9.24 -39.36
C CYS A 4 17.06 10.48 -39.54
N TRP A 5 16.27 10.81 -38.51
CA TRP A 5 15.59 12.10 -38.37
C TRP A 5 15.49 12.44 -36.89
N TRP A 6 16.56 13.01 -36.34
CA TRP A 6 16.45 13.88 -35.17
C TRP A 6 17.04 15.22 -35.58
N THR A 7 16.14 16.15 -35.95
CA THR A 7 16.52 17.50 -36.36
C THR A 7 16.37 18.41 -35.16
N ALA A 8 17.51 18.95 -34.75
CA ALA A 8 17.67 19.98 -33.76
C ALA A 8 16.95 21.28 -34.16
N ALA A 9 16.34 21.96 -33.18
CA ALA A 9 16.18 23.41 -33.19
C ALA A 9 15.88 23.94 -31.78
N ALA A 10 16.57 25.03 -31.45
CA ALA A 10 16.19 26.08 -30.50
C ALA A 10 16.19 25.71 -28.99
N GLU A 11 16.59 26.54 -28.05
CA GLU A 11 16.90 27.97 -28.09
C GLU A 11 17.70 28.36 -26.84
N SER A 12 18.47 29.42 -27.02
CA SER A 12 19.17 30.20 -26.01
C SER A 12 18.25 30.66 -24.88
N SER A 13 18.67 30.50 -23.62
CA SER A 13 18.25 31.44 -22.58
C SER A 13 19.30 31.60 -21.49
N ALA A 14 19.51 32.86 -21.17
CA ALA A 14 20.61 33.42 -20.44
C ALA A 14 20.61 33.06 -18.95
N GLN A 15 21.83 33.10 -18.41
CA GLN A 15 22.17 33.11 -17.01
C GLN A 15 21.37 34.17 -16.24
N SER A 16 20.80 33.80 -15.09
CA SER A 16 20.51 34.75 -14.02
C SER A 16 20.84 34.11 -12.67
N ALA A 17 22.13 34.19 -12.33
CA ALA A 17 22.62 33.93 -10.99
C ALA A 17 22.33 35.16 -10.13
N TYR A 18 21.30 35.10 -9.30
CA TYR A 18 21.06 36.13 -8.29
C TYR A 18 22.17 36.06 -7.23
N ARG A 19 23.06 37.04 -7.27
CA ARG A 19 24.02 37.30 -6.20
C ARG A 19 23.27 37.95 -5.04
N ILE A 20 23.15 37.25 -3.92
CA ILE A 20 22.70 37.83 -2.66
C ILE A 20 23.92 38.49 -2.00
N THR A 21 24.04 39.80 -2.19
CA THR A 21 24.84 40.68 -1.34
C THR A 21 23.93 41.27 -0.27
N GLY A 22 24.15 40.90 0.98
CA GLY A 22 23.62 41.58 2.16
C GLY A 22 24.66 41.44 3.27
N ALA A 23 25.52 42.45 3.42
CA ALA A 23 25.36 43.53 4.39
C ALA A 23 25.67 43.07 5.83
N SER A 24 26.91 43.33 6.22
CA SER A 24 27.43 43.28 7.59
C SER A 24 26.52 44.06 8.54
N GLN A 25 26.03 43.40 9.60
CA GLN A 25 25.49 44.09 10.76
C GLN A 25 26.53 44.10 11.87
N THR A 26 26.91 45.33 12.21
CA THR A 26 27.71 45.76 13.34
C THR A 26 27.15 45.20 14.64
N ILE A 27 27.96 44.44 15.37
CA ILE A 27 27.68 43.98 16.73
C ILE A 27 27.92 45.17 17.67
N ALA A 28 26.87 45.60 18.37
CA ALA A 28 26.97 46.58 19.45
C ALA A 28 27.60 45.94 20.70
N PRO A 29 28.48 46.64 21.43
CA PRO A 29 29.00 46.14 22.71
C PRO A 29 27.92 46.23 23.78
N TYR A 30 27.48 45.09 24.29
CA TYR A 30 26.63 45.02 25.47
C TYR A 30 27.46 45.42 26.69
N THR A 31 27.12 46.60 27.21
CA THR A 31 27.59 47.13 28.48
C THR A 31 27.12 46.20 29.60
N SER A 32 28.10 45.67 30.33
CA SER A 32 27.91 44.96 31.59
C SER A 32 27.26 45.86 32.64
N VAL A 33 26.14 45.43 33.23
CA VAL A 33 25.78 45.75 34.64
C VAL A 33 24.84 44.67 35.21
N PRO A 34 24.90 44.43 36.54
CA PRO A 34 24.66 43.11 37.13
C PRO A 34 23.23 42.88 37.64
N SER A 35 22.92 41.58 37.75
CA SER A 35 22.07 40.92 38.74
C SER A 35 21.30 41.85 39.70
N THR A 36 19.99 41.93 39.52
CA THR A 36 19.05 42.26 40.60
C THR A 36 17.97 41.19 40.56
N ALA A 37 17.88 40.46 41.66
CA ALA A 37 17.04 39.29 41.85
C ALA A 37 15.54 39.60 41.65
N PRO A 38 14.73 38.62 41.21
CA PRO A 38 13.29 38.76 41.17
C PRO A 38 12.74 38.94 42.60
N PRO A 39 11.61 39.67 42.77
CA PRO A 39 10.98 39.84 44.06
C PRO A 39 10.58 38.48 44.66
N PRO A 40 10.68 38.33 45.99
CA PRO A 40 10.41 37.06 46.67
C PRO A 40 8.95 36.63 46.47
N TYR A 41 8.78 35.39 46.03
CA TYR A 41 7.49 34.73 45.91
C TYR A 41 6.87 34.61 47.31
N THR A 42 5.82 35.38 47.58
CA THR A 42 4.96 35.16 48.74
C THR A 42 4.17 33.86 48.52
N PRO A 43 4.30 32.84 49.39
CA PRO A 43 3.43 31.68 49.30
C PRO A 43 2.04 32.11 49.78
N PHE A 44 1.09 32.18 48.85
CA PHE A 44 -0.31 32.31 49.20
C PHE A 44 -0.75 30.97 49.78
N ALA A 45 -0.72 30.89 51.12
CA ALA A 45 -1.34 29.81 51.88
C ALA A 45 -2.83 30.13 52.07
N GLY A 46 -3.67 29.16 51.73
CA GLY A 46 -5.14 29.23 51.70
C GLY A 46 -5.61 28.72 50.32
N ASP A 47 -6.40 27.68 50.16
CA ASP A 47 -7.27 26.94 51.08
C ASP A 47 -7.47 25.51 50.54
N GLU A 48 -7.72 24.58 51.47
CA GLU A 48 -8.61 23.41 51.35
C GLU A 48 -8.52 22.53 50.10
N ALA A 49 -7.89 21.37 50.29
CA ALA A 49 -8.13 20.19 49.49
C ALA A 49 -9.56 19.66 49.74
N PRO A 50 -10.38 19.41 48.70
CA PRO A 50 -11.39 18.38 48.79
C PRO A 50 -10.76 17.07 48.34
N ASP A 51 -10.70 16.13 49.28
CA ASP A 51 -10.62 14.71 49.00
C ASP A 51 -11.64 14.33 47.93
N ASN A 52 -11.17 13.93 46.75
CA ASN A 52 -11.98 13.10 45.86
C ASN A 52 -11.36 11.72 45.72
N LYS A 53 -11.57 10.93 46.78
CA LYS A 53 -11.67 9.48 46.68
C LYS A 53 -12.93 9.16 45.87
N SER A 54 -12.80 9.16 44.56
CA SER A 54 -13.72 8.47 43.65
C SER A 54 -12.89 7.76 42.60
N ALA A 55 -12.35 6.61 42.99
CA ALA A 55 -12.19 5.51 42.06
C ALA A 55 -13.61 5.11 41.63
N SER A 56 -14.13 5.77 40.60
CA SER A 56 -15.22 5.21 39.82
C SER A 56 -14.60 4.16 38.92
N GLU A 57 -14.76 2.90 39.31
CA GLU A 57 -14.68 1.74 38.43
C GLU A 57 -15.49 2.07 37.16
N ALA A 58 -14.78 2.36 36.07
CA ALA A 58 -15.36 2.42 34.75
C ALA A 58 -15.58 0.98 34.30
N ASP A 59 -16.76 0.49 34.64
CA ASP A 59 -17.39 -0.72 34.14
C ASP A 59 -17.23 -0.82 32.60
N PRO A 60 -16.50 -1.82 32.05
CA PRO A 60 -16.27 -1.92 30.60
C PRO A 60 -17.45 -2.51 29.83
N GLU A 61 -18.60 -2.76 30.44
CA GLU A 61 -19.65 -3.60 29.84
C GLU A 61 -20.78 -2.85 29.09
N LYS A 62 -20.69 -1.52 28.91
CA LYS A 62 -21.74 -0.74 28.22
C LYS A 62 -21.28 0.10 27.02
N ASN A 63 -20.40 -0.43 26.18
CA ASN A 63 -20.12 0.16 24.85
C ASN A 63 -19.99 -0.92 23.76
N LEU A 64 -20.91 -1.89 23.73
CA LEU A 64 -21.22 -2.66 22.51
C LEU A 64 -22.32 -1.93 21.70
N ALA A 65 -22.38 -0.60 21.80
CA ALA A 65 -23.33 0.21 21.06
C ALA A 65 -22.79 0.41 19.65
N ASP A 66 -23.15 -0.53 18.78
CA ASP A 66 -23.01 -0.50 17.32
C ASP A 66 -21.65 0.03 16.84
N ASP A 67 -20.61 -0.80 17.00
CA ASP A 67 -19.30 -0.55 16.40
C ASP A 67 -19.44 -0.58 14.87
N THR A 68 -19.35 0.59 14.26
CA THR A 68 -19.46 0.72 12.80
C THR A 68 -18.09 0.65 12.15
N LEU A 69 -18.00 -0.19 11.12
CA LEU A 69 -16.83 -0.26 10.26
C LEU A 69 -16.84 0.88 9.24
N HIS A 70 -15.77 1.66 9.20
CA HIS A 70 -15.54 2.72 8.22
C HIS A 70 -14.36 2.38 7.32
N PHE A 71 -14.56 2.47 6.01
CA PHE A 71 -13.49 2.32 5.01
C PHE A 71 -12.71 3.63 4.91
N LEU A 72 -11.38 3.52 4.94
CA LEU A 72 -10.47 4.66 4.90
C LEU A 72 -10.11 5.02 3.46
N ASN A 73 -10.35 6.27 3.09
CA ASN A 73 -9.72 6.89 1.94
C ASN A 73 -8.47 7.65 2.40
N HIS A 74 -7.28 7.15 2.03
CA HIS A 74 -6.00 7.65 2.53
C HIS A 74 -5.70 9.10 2.08
N GLU A 75 -6.38 9.59 1.05
CA GLU A 75 -6.22 10.96 0.55
C GLU A 75 -7.02 12.00 1.35
N HIS A 76 -8.08 11.57 2.05
CA HIS A 76 -9.07 12.48 2.67
C HIS A 76 -9.36 12.15 4.14
N ASP A 77 -9.02 10.95 4.60
CA ASP A 77 -9.29 10.47 5.94
C ASP A 77 -8.02 10.47 6.80
N SER A 78 -8.15 11.09 7.96
CA SER A 78 -7.17 11.19 9.02
C SER A 78 -7.89 11.08 10.36
N ILE A 79 -7.21 10.76 11.46
CA ILE A 79 -7.87 10.68 12.78
C ILE A 79 -8.61 11.98 13.12
N ALA A 80 -8.03 13.14 12.77
CA ALA A 80 -8.66 14.43 12.98
C ALA A 80 -9.91 14.63 12.11
N SER A 81 -9.85 14.32 10.81
CA SER A 81 -11.01 14.48 9.93
C SER A 81 -12.13 13.49 10.28
N LEU A 82 -11.80 12.27 10.71
CA LEU A 82 -12.78 11.29 11.20
C LEU A 82 -13.41 11.71 12.53
N SER A 83 -12.61 12.21 13.47
CA SER A 83 -13.08 12.74 14.75
C SER A 83 -14.15 13.83 14.55
N LEU A 84 -13.93 14.71 13.58
CA LEU A 84 -14.88 15.79 13.24
C LEU A 84 -16.14 15.26 12.55
N ARG A 85 -16.02 14.32 11.61
CA ARG A 85 -17.17 13.76 10.88
C ARG A 85 -18.12 12.98 11.78
N TYR A 86 -17.56 12.22 12.72
CA TYR A 86 -18.34 11.35 13.61
C TYR A 86 -18.62 11.96 14.98
N GLY A 87 -18.02 13.10 15.30
CA GLY A 87 -18.17 13.76 16.60
C GLY A 87 -17.53 12.98 17.77
N ILE A 88 -16.57 12.10 17.48
CA ILE A 88 -15.89 11.26 18.48
C ILE A 88 -14.51 11.84 18.77
N ALA A 89 -14.10 11.89 20.04
CA ALA A 89 -12.76 12.34 20.40
C ALA A 89 -11.67 11.45 19.78
N ALA A 90 -10.63 12.07 19.21
CA ALA A 90 -9.49 11.38 18.61
C ALA A 90 -8.83 10.37 19.58
N SER A 91 -8.83 10.64 20.88
CA SER A 91 -8.30 9.75 21.92
C SER A 91 -9.13 8.48 22.10
N VAL A 92 -10.46 8.54 21.90
CA VAL A 92 -11.35 7.37 21.95
C VAL A 92 -11.11 6.53 20.70
N LEU A 93 -11.06 7.16 19.52
CA LEU A 93 -10.84 6.47 18.25
C LEU A 93 -9.47 5.75 18.20
N ARG A 94 -8.43 6.38 18.76
CA ARG A 94 -7.09 5.77 18.90
C ARG A 94 -7.11 4.57 19.84
N ARG A 95 -7.82 4.66 20.96
CA ARG A 95 -7.94 3.55 21.93
C ARG A 95 -8.73 2.38 21.37
N SER A 96 -9.86 2.62 20.71
CA SER A 96 -10.69 1.56 20.14
C SER A 96 -10.01 0.81 18.99
N ASN A 97 -9.07 1.46 18.28
CA ASN A 97 -8.37 0.86 17.14
C ASN A 97 -6.91 0.50 17.43
N ASN A 98 -6.41 0.68 18.66
CA ASN A 98 -5.00 0.47 19.01
C ASN A 98 -4.05 1.24 18.08
N ILE A 99 -4.33 2.52 17.83
CA ILE A 99 -3.53 3.40 16.97
C ILE A 99 -2.77 4.40 17.83
N THR A 100 -1.44 4.30 17.86
CA THR A 100 -0.59 5.23 18.61
C THR A 100 -0.29 6.52 17.84
N SER A 101 -0.15 6.42 16.52
CA SER A 101 0.29 7.51 15.64
C SER A 101 -0.53 7.58 14.35
N ASP A 102 -0.64 8.79 13.78
CA ASP A 102 -1.52 9.05 12.64
C ASP A 102 -1.08 8.33 11.36
N HIS A 103 0.22 8.09 11.19
CA HIS A 103 0.75 7.35 10.02
C HIS A 103 0.35 5.87 10.00
N LEU A 104 -0.02 5.28 11.14
CA LEU A 104 -0.47 3.88 11.19
C LEU A 104 -1.84 3.68 10.53
N LEU A 105 -2.57 4.76 10.25
CA LEU A 105 -3.77 4.69 9.42
C LEU A 105 -3.46 4.25 7.99
N LEU A 106 -2.30 4.61 7.45
CA LEU A 106 -1.93 4.32 6.05
C LEU A 106 -1.70 2.82 5.79
N GLY A 107 -1.44 2.04 6.84
CA GLY A 107 -1.32 0.59 6.73
C GLY A 107 -2.65 -0.15 6.85
N ARG A 108 -3.75 0.58 7.04
CA ARG A 108 -5.07 0.00 7.31
C ARG A 108 -6.07 0.47 6.27
N ARG A 109 -6.94 -0.45 5.88
CA ARG A 109 -8.04 -0.14 4.96
C ARG A 109 -9.33 0.24 5.68
N THR A 110 -9.50 -0.20 6.92
CA THR A 110 -10.71 0.01 7.71
C THR A 110 -10.38 0.45 9.12
N ILE A 111 -11.33 1.16 9.74
CA ILE A 111 -11.29 1.61 11.13
C ILE A 111 -12.65 1.36 11.80
N LEU A 112 -12.62 1.00 13.09
CA LEU A 112 -13.79 0.83 13.93
C LEU A 112 -14.19 2.16 14.57
N ILE A 113 -15.46 2.52 14.44
CA ILE A 113 -16.01 3.77 14.96
C ILE A 113 -17.07 3.44 16.01
N PRO A 114 -16.75 3.62 17.32
CA PRO A 114 -17.69 3.30 18.38
C PRO A 114 -18.79 4.36 18.49
N GLY A 115 -20.03 3.94 18.75
CA GLY A 115 -21.14 4.83 19.13
C GLY A 115 -21.86 5.53 17.98
N VAL A 116 -21.61 5.15 16.73
CA VAL A 116 -22.35 5.67 15.56
C VAL A 116 -22.75 4.51 14.67
N GLY A 117 -24.05 4.20 14.57
CA GLY A 117 -24.55 3.06 13.79
C GLY A 117 -24.63 3.26 12.27
N VAL A 118 -24.12 4.38 11.72
CA VAL A 118 -24.21 4.70 10.29
C VAL A 118 -22.81 4.98 9.72
N SER A 119 -22.37 4.14 8.79
CA SER A 119 -21.10 4.33 8.08
C SER A 119 -21.25 5.44 7.03
N LEU A 120 -20.52 6.56 7.20
CA LEU A 120 -20.52 7.69 6.27
C LEU A 120 -19.43 7.58 5.19
N SER A 121 -18.85 6.38 4.98
CA SER A 121 -17.74 6.21 4.02
C SER A 121 -18.27 6.13 2.59
N PRO A 122 -17.61 6.79 1.62
CA PRO A 122 -17.78 6.40 0.22
C PRO A 122 -17.40 4.92 0.12
N ARG A 123 -18.29 4.08 -0.42
CA ARG A 123 -17.90 2.70 -0.75
C ARG A 123 -16.63 2.77 -1.61
N PRO A 124 -15.61 1.94 -1.33
CA PRO A 124 -14.38 1.96 -2.10
C PRO A 124 -14.69 1.97 -3.61
N ILE A 125 -14.15 2.97 -4.31
CA ILE A 125 -14.41 3.20 -5.74
C ILE A 125 -13.69 2.14 -6.58
N GLU A 126 -12.59 1.57 -6.08
CA GLU A 126 -12.07 0.29 -6.58
C GLU A 126 -13.04 -0.79 -6.11
N SER A 127 -13.90 -1.23 -7.04
CA SER A 127 -14.91 -2.26 -6.82
C SER A 127 -14.32 -3.46 -6.06
N GLU A 128 -15.11 -4.09 -5.19
CA GLU A 128 -14.78 -5.40 -4.59
C GLU A 128 -14.24 -6.38 -5.66
N GLU A 129 -14.76 -6.25 -6.88
CA GLU A 129 -14.37 -7.01 -8.05
C GLU A 129 -12.91 -6.76 -8.52
N GLU A 130 -12.42 -5.53 -8.45
CA GLU A 130 -11.06 -5.17 -8.87
C GLU A 130 -10.00 -5.68 -7.89
N GLU A 131 -10.31 -5.68 -6.60
CA GLU A 131 -9.39 -6.19 -5.58
C GLU A 131 -9.35 -7.71 -5.55
N LEU A 132 -10.50 -8.35 -5.78
CA LEU A 132 -10.57 -9.77 -6.06
C LEU A 132 -9.78 -10.10 -7.32
N ARG A 133 -9.85 -9.28 -8.38
CA ARG A 133 -9.06 -9.43 -9.60
C ARG A 133 -7.56 -9.38 -9.30
N ARG A 134 -7.07 -8.37 -8.57
CA ARG A 134 -5.64 -8.28 -8.18
C ARG A 134 -5.18 -9.48 -7.33
N SER A 135 -6.03 -9.93 -6.42
CA SER A 135 -5.75 -11.09 -5.57
C SER A 135 -5.74 -12.40 -6.38
N LYS A 136 -6.65 -12.55 -7.34
CA LYS A 136 -6.74 -13.70 -8.24
C LYS A 136 -5.52 -13.78 -9.16
N ILE A 137 -5.07 -12.66 -9.72
CA ILE A 137 -3.85 -12.62 -10.54
C ILE A 137 -2.64 -13.11 -9.75
N ARG A 138 -2.43 -12.58 -8.53
CA ARG A 138 -1.33 -13.02 -7.66
C ARG A 138 -1.43 -14.51 -7.29
N ARG A 139 -2.64 -14.99 -6.98
CA ARG A 139 -2.89 -16.41 -6.70
C ARG A 139 -2.62 -17.29 -7.91
N PHE A 140 -3.03 -16.86 -9.11
CA PHE A 140 -2.74 -17.56 -10.36
C PHE A 140 -1.23 -17.68 -10.56
N MET A 141 -0.50 -16.57 -10.54
CA MET A 141 0.97 -16.56 -10.72
C MET A 141 1.69 -17.50 -9.74
N THR A 142 1.22 -17.55 -8.49
CA THR A 142 1.81 -18.43 -7.46
C THR A 142 1.50 -19.91 -7.72
N LEU A 143 0.30 -20.23 -8.20
CA LEU A 143 -0.16 -21.60 -8.43
C LEU A 143 0.34 -22.18 -9.75
N SER A 144 0.31 -21.41 -10.83
CA SER A 144 0.85 -21.79 -12.15
C SER A 144 2.37 -21.63 -12.22
N LYS A 145 2.99 -20.97 -11.24
CA LYS A 145 4.44 -20.63 -11.20
C LYS A 145 4.89 -19.74 -12.35
N VAL A 146 3.97 -18.96 -12.93
CA VAL A 146 4.24 -18.01 -14.01
C VAL A 146 4.51 -16.62 -13.40
N PRO A 147 5.73 -16.07 -13.51
CA PRO A 147 6.02 -14.72 -13.08
C PRO A 147 5.52 -13.63 -14.03
N GLU A 148 5.07 -13.99 -15.24
CA GLU A 148 4.56 -13.05 -16.25
C GLU A 148 3.12 -12.62 -15.96
N TYR A 149 2.96 -11.34 -15.64
CA TYR A 149 1.66 -10.72 -15.37
C TYR A 149 0.70 -10.76 -16.58
N ASP A 150 1.21 -10.54 -17.79
CA ASP A 150 0.40 -10.47 -19.00
C ASP A 150 -0.23 -11.82 -19.34
N ILE A 151 0.50 -12.92 -19.10
CA ILE A 151 0.01 -14.28 -19.27
C ILE A 151 -1.09 -14.58 -18.25
N ALA A 152 -0.86 -14.21 -16.98
CA ALA A 152 -1.86 -14.38 -15.93
C ALA A 152 -3.15 -13.59 -16.21
N LEU A 153 -3.02 -12.37 -16.72
CA LEU A 153 -4.15 -11.56 -17.17
C LEU A 153 -4.91 -12.23 -18.29
N MET A 154 -4.22 -12.70 -19.33
CA MET A 154 -4.83 -13.34 -20.48
C MET A 154 -5.70 -14.54 -20.08
N TYR A 155 -5.16 -15.46 -19.26
CA TYR A 155 -5.91 -16.64 -18.81
C TYR A 155 -7.08 -16.30 -17.88
N LEU A 156 -6.92 -15.29 -17.03
CA LEU A 156 -8.01 -14.84 -16.16
C LEU A 156 -9.09 -14.09 -16.95
N GLU A 157 -8.73 -13.28 -17.94
CA GLU A 157 -9.71 -12.61 -18.81
C GLU A 157 -10.51 -13.63 -19.63
N GLN A 158 -9.84 -14.65 -20.15
CA GLN A 158 -10.47 -15.70 -20.95
C GLN A 158 -11.40 -16.62 -20.15
N SER A 159 -11.26 -16.67 -18.83
CA SER A 159 -12.08 -17.46 -17.90
C SER A 159 -13.03 -16.59 -17.05
N GLU A 160 -13.28 -15.34 -17.45
CA GLU A 160 -14.13 -14.39 -16.72
C GLU A 160 -13.70 -14.21 -15.25
N TYR A 161 -12.40 -14.29 -15.01
CA TYR A 161 -11.73 -14.25 -13.69
C TYR A 161 -12.09 -15.44 -12.77
N ASP A 162 -12.42 -16.61 -13.31
CA ASP A 162 -12.40 -17.86 -12.54
C ASP A 162 -10.98 -18.40 -12.40
N LEU A 163 -10.44 -18.30 -11.17
CA LEU A 163 -9.09 -18.77 -10.86
C LEU A 163 -8.92 -20.28 -11.13
N GLY A 164 -9.94 -21.09 -10.84
CA GLY A 164 -9.86 -22.54 -10.98
C GLY A 164 -9.79 -22.96 -12.44
N ALA A 165 -10.69 -22.43 -13.26
CA ALA A 165 -10.68 -22.65 -14.70
C ALA A 165 -9.39 -22.15 -15.36
N ALA A 166 -8.92 -20.94 -15.01
CA ALA A 166 -7.68 -20.38 -15.55
C ALA A 166 -6.46 -21.28 -15.29
N ILE A 167 -6.31 -21.77 -14.05
CA ILE A 167 -5.18 -22.65 -13.70
C ILE A 167 -5.31 -23.97 -14.46
N LYS A 168 -6.50 -24.53 -14.56
CA LYS A 168 -6.72 -25.78 -15.27
C LYS A 168 -6.35 -25.64 -16.75
N SER A 169 -6.81 -24.59 -17.44
CA SER A 169 -6.48 -24.35 -18.85
C SER A 169 -4.97 -24.20 -19.06
N HIS A 170 -4.28 -23.47 -18.16
CA HIS A 170 -2.83 -23.35 -18.23
C HIS A 170 -2.12 -24.69 -18.08
N LEU A 171 -2.52 -25.50 -17.09
CA LEU A 171 -1.90 -26.82 -16.87
C LEU A 171 -2.20 -27.80 -18.02
N ASP A 172 -3.39 -27.71 -18.61
CA ASP A 172 -3.77 -28.51 -19.77
C ASP A 172 -2.91 -28.12 -20.99
N ASP A 173 -2.65 -26.83 -21.20
CA ASP A 173 -1.76 -26.32 -22.24
C ASP A 173 -0.31 -26.77 -22.02
N ASP A 174 0.24 -26.61 -20.81
CA ASP A 174 1.58 -27.09 -20.45
C ASP A 174 1.74 -28.59 -20.71
N ALA A 175 0.76 -29.39 -20.27
CA ALA A 175 0.77 -30.84 -20.45
C ALA A 175 0.70 -31.23 -21.94
N TRP A 176 -0.04 -30.46 -22.74
CA TRP A 176 -0.10 -30.64 -24.18
C TRP A 176 1.24 -30.30 -24.84
N GLU A 177 1.89 -29.21 -24.46
CA GLU A 177 3.21 -28.82 -24.97
C GLU A 177 4.27 -29.89 -24.69
N GLU A 178 4.32 -30.42 -23.46
CA GLU A 178 5.25 -31.49 -23.08
C GLU A 178 5.04 -32.77 -23.88
N GLN A 179 3.77 -33.17 -24.10
CA GLN A 179 3.43 -34.34 -24.90
C GLN A 179 3.83 -34.15 -26.37
N CYS A 180 3.58 -32.98 -26.95
CA CYS A 180 4.01 -32.65 -28.30
C CYS A 180 5.54 -32.68 -28.44
N GLN A 181 6.27 -32.13 -27.47
CA GLN A 181 7.73 -32.15 -27.46
C GLN A 181 8.31 -33.56 -27.33
N THR A 182 7.75 -34.38 -26.45
CA THR A 182 8.21 -35.78 -26.25
C THR A 182 7.90 -36.66 -27.45
N ALA A 183 6.72 -36.51 -28.07
CA ALA A 183 6.36 -37.19 -29.31
C ALA A 183 7.30 -36.79 -30.46
N ALA A 184 7.61 -35.50 -30.61
CA ALA A 184 8.57 -35.02 -31.61
C ALA A 184 9.99 -35.58 -31.39
N ARG A 185 10.45 -35.64 -30.12
CA ARG A 185 11.73 -36.25 -29.75
C ARG A 185 11.76 -37.75 -30.08
N LYS A 186 10.71 -38.49 -29.72
CA LYS A 186 10.60 -39.93 -29.99
C LYS A 186 10.54 -40.23 -31.49
N GLY A 187 9.82 -39.41 -32.26
CA GLY A 187 9.79 -39.50 -33.73
C GLY A 187 11.16 -39.31 -34.37
N ARG A 188 11.93 -38.30 -33.91
CA ARG A 188 13.33 -38.08 -34.36
C ARG A 188 14.24 -39.26 -34.00
N GLN A 189 14.12 -39.83 -32.80
CA GLN A 189 14.91 -40.98 -32.37
C GLN A 189 14.55 -42.26 -33.14
N GLY A 190 13.25 -42.48 -33.41
CA GLY A 190 12.75 -43.56 -34.27
C GLY A 190 13.34 -43.47 -35.67
N ARG A 191 13.26 -42.29 -36.30
CA ARG A 191 13.87 -42.03 -37.61
C ARG A 191 15.38 -42.28 -37.63
N ARG A 192 16.11 -41.86 -36.59
CA ARG A 192 17.56 -42.10 -36.46
C ARG A 192 17.89 -43.58 -36.27
N ARG A 193 17.08 -44.33 -35.53
CA ARG A 193 17.25 -45.79 -35.34
C ARG A 193 16.94 -46.56 -36.62
N ASP A 194 15.87 -46.19 -37.31
CA ASP A 194 15.46 -46.81 -38.57
C ASP A 194 16.51 -46.57 -39.68
N GLN A 195 17.03 -45.34 -39.77
CA GLN A 195 18.15 -45.02 -40.67
C GLN A 195 19.40 -45.87 -40.36
N ARG A 196 19.73 -46.10 -39.08
CA ARG A 196 20.85 -46.99 -38.69
C ARG A 196 20.59 -48.46 -39.02
N ARG A 197 19.34 -48.92 -38.97
CA ARG A 197 18.95 -50.30 -39.32
C ARG A 197 18.92 -50.53 -40.83
N GLY A 198 18.46 -49.56 -41.61
CA GLY A 198 18.44 -49.62 -43.07
C GLY A 198 19.82 -49.60 -43.73
N LEU A 199 20.84 -49.11 -43.03
CA LEU A 199 22.24 -49.13 -43.50
C LEU A 199 22.92 -50.50 -43.35
N LEU A 200 22.36 -51.42 -42.56
CA LEU A 200 22.93 -52.75 -42.31
C LEU A 200 22.54 -53.79 -43.38
N TRP A 201 21.55 -53.48 -44.24
CA TRP A 201 21.05 -54.40 -45.28
C TRP A 201 21.35 -53.94 -46.71
N ARG A 202 22.02 -52.79 -46.90
CA ARG A 202 22.45 -52.28 -48.22
C ARG A 202 23.90 -52.67 -48.52
N GLY A 203 24.22 -53.96 -48.48
CA GLY A 203 25.58 -54.45 -48.65
C GLY A 203 25.68 -55.94 -49.01
N LEU A 204 24.71 -56.47 -49.77
CA LEU A 204 24.83 -57.71 -50.54
C LEU A 204 24.59 -57.39 -52.02
#